data_AF-A0A097QU42-F1
#
_entry.id   AF-A0A097QU42-F1
#
_cell.length_a   1.000
_cell.length_b   1.000
_cell.length_c   1.000
_cell.angle_alpha   90.00
_cell.angle_beta   90.00
_cell.angle_gamma   90.00
#
_symmetry.space_group_name_H-M   'P 1'
#
loop_
_entity.id
_entity.type
_entity.pdbx_description
1 polymer ?
#
loop_
_entity_poly.entity_id
_entity_poly.type
_entity_poly.pdbx_seq_one_letter_code
_entity_poly.pdbx_strand_id
1 'polypeptide(L)'
;MGRIIDTVREVKKVEERAEKDYKKLLNELNKPEYADLRGLILRLTIDTIFHKRLMEALEKAHEEAIELLEEYAAERSNEDFVLIPGVPTISMPLGFGPIGARVPPEDVIEEYLKDFPTEVVLPHNAKKLVELLKKYADEEKKMKDLYDRIARTAFHPVVRELAREIKRNEEQHETLVRGLLEKCSKG
;
A
#
# COMPACT_ATOMS: atom_id res chain seq x y z
N MET A 1 22.60 3.51 13.28
CA MET A 1 21.32 2.84 12.97
C MET A 1 20.23 3.90 12.97
N GLY A 2 19.50 4.09 11.87
CA GLY A 2 18.39 5.05 11.81
C GLY A 2 17.19 4.56 12.62
N ARG A 3 16.35 5.47 13.12
CA ARG A 3 15.14 5.07 13.86
C ARG A 3 14.13 4.53 12.86
N ILE A 4 13.29 3.58 13.28
CA ILE A 4 12.22 3.04 12.43
C ILE A 4 11.32 4.15 11.85
N ILE A 5 11.04 5.18 12.66
CA ILE A 5 10.21 6.31 12.27
C ILE A 5 10.79 7.08 11.07
N ASP A 6 12.11 7.14 10.93
CA ASP A 6 12.76 7.78 9.78
C ASP A 6 12.47 6.99 8.49
N THR A 7 12.43 5.66 8.61
CA THR A 7 12.09 4.76 7.48
C THR A 7 10.61 4.87 7.14
N VAL A 8 9.72 4.94 8.13
CA VAL A 8 8.27 5.17 7.92
C VAL A 8 8.02 6.49 7.19
N ARG A 9 8.70 7.57 7.60
CA ARG A 9 8.64 8.88 6.95
C ARG A 9 9.18 8.85 5.52
N GLU A 10 10.22 8.06 5.27
CA GLU A 10 10.76 7.86 3.92
C GLU A 10 9.76 7.13 3.02
N VAL A 11 9.18 6.02 3.49
CA VAL A 11 8.14 5.27 2.78
C VAL A 11 6.97 6.18 2.43
N LYS A 12 6.43 6.91 3.41
CA LYS A 12 5.32 7.86 3.19
C LYS A 12 5.60 8.82 2.02
N LYS A 13 6.83 9.35 1.92
CA LYS A 13 7.23 10.26 0.82
C LYS A 13 7.36 9.55 -0.52
N VAL A 14 7.75 8.27 -0.55
CA VAL A 14 7.81 7.49 -1.78
C VAL A 14 6.40 7.20 -2.27
N GLU A 15 5.52 6.70 -1.40
CA GLU A 15 4.11 6.43 -1.68
C GLU A 15 3.37 7.68 -2.17
N GLU A 16 3.60 8.84 -1.54
CA GLU A 16 2.97 10.10 -1.95
C GLU A 16 3.40 10.53 -3.37
N ARG A 17 4.66 10.30 -3.74
CA ARG A 17 5.13 10.58 -5.11
C ARG A 17 4.53 9.59 -6.11
N ALA A 18 4.56 8.30 -5.79
CA ALA A 18 3.98 7.24 -6.61
C ALA A 18 2.49 7.50 -6.87
N GLU A 19 1.72 7.85 -5.83
CA GLU A 19 0.30 8.19 -5.96
C GLU A 19 0.06 9.34 -6.94
N LYS A 20 0.84 10.43 -6.84
CA LYS A 20 0.72 11.58 -7.72
C LYS A 20 1.02 11.20 -9.17
N ASP A 21 2.04 10.39 -9.38
CA ASP A 21 2.45 9.92 -10.70
C ASP A 21 1.42 8.96 -11.31
N TYR A 22 0.89 8.02 -10.53
CA TYR A 22 -0.17 7.11 -10.98
C TYR A 22 -1.46 7.85 -11.32
N LYS A 23 -1.89 8.80 -10.49
CA LYS A 23 -3.06 9.66 -10.78
C LYS A 23 -2.90 10.46 -12.05
N LYS A 24 -1.70 11.04 -12.27
CA LYS A 24 -1.41 11.77 -13.50
C LYS A 24 -1.53 10.85 -14.72
N LEU A 25 -1.00 9.64 -14.62
CA LEU A 25 -1.07 8.66 -15.71
C LEU A 25 -2.50 8.19 -15.99
N LEU A 26 -3.32 7.94 -14.97
CA LEU A 26 -4.72 7.59 -15.15
C LEU A 26 -5.47 8.63 -16.00
N ASN A 27 -5.14 9.92 -15.83
CA ASN A 27 -5.69 11.00 -16.63
C ASN A 27 -5.16 11.04 -18.07
N GLU A 28 -4.00 10.45 -18.35
CA GLU A 28 -3.43 10.34 -19.70
C GLU A 28 -3.97 9.10 -20.45
N LEU A 29 -4.34 8.03 -19.74
CA LEU A 29 -4.82 6.75 -20.29
C LEU A 29 -6.33 6.74 -20.57
N ASN A 30 -6.84 7.73 -21.30
CA ASN A 30 -8.29 7.87 -21.54
C ASN A 30 -8.83 7.03 -22.71
N LYS A 31 -7.96 6.50 -23.58
CA LYS A 31 -8.40 5.75 -24.76
C LYS A 31 -8.75 4.30 -24.42
N PRO A 32 -9.74 3.69 -25.10
CA PRO A 32 -10.14 2.29 -24.88
C PRO A 32 -9.00 1.28 -25.04
N GLU A 33 -8.05 1.55 -25.93
CA GLU A 33 -6.87 0.69 -26.18
C GLU A 33 -5.93 0.53 -24.97
N TYR A 34 -6.08 1.37 -23.93
CA TYR A 34 -5.33 1.28 -22.68
C TYR A 34 -6.17 0.77 -21.52
N ALA A 35 -7.36 0.19 -21.75
CA ALA A 35 -8.28 -0.18 -20.67
C ALA A 35 -7.63 -1.11 -19.61
N ASP A 36 -6.92 -2.15 -20.05
CA ASP A 36 -6.27 -3.12 -19.16
C ASP A 36 -5.13 -2.46 -18.37
N LEU A 37 -4.30 -1.68 -19.05
CA LEU A 37 -3.23 -0.91 -18.41
C LEU A 37 -3.81 0.09 -17.39
N ARG A 38 -4.88 0.79 -17.75
CA ARG A 38 -5.56 1.73 -16.84
C ARG A 38 -6.12 0.99 -15.63
N GLY A 39 -6.67 -0.21 -15.81
CA GLY A 39 -7.12 -1.06 -14.70
C GLY A 39 -5.98 -1.41 -13.74
N LEU A 40 -4.83 -1.80 -14.28
CA LEU A 40 -3.63 -2.06 -13.48
C LEU A 40 -3.15 -0.80 -12.73
N ILE A 41 -3.01 0.33 -13.43
CA ILE A 41 -2.54 1.57 -12.78
C ILE A 41 -3.53 2.02 -11.70
N LEU A 42 -4.84 1.84 -11.94
CA LEU A 42 -5.86 2.17 -10.95
C LEU A 42 -5.70 1.30 -9.70
N ARG A 43 -5.45 0.01 -9.89
CA ARG A 43 -5.17 -0.93 -8.81
C ARG A 43 -3.95 -0.52 -7.99
N LEU A 44 -2.81 -0.30 -8.65
CA LEU A 44 -1.56 0.16 -7.99
C LEU A 44 -1.80 1.47 -7.24
N THR A 45 -2.55 2.40 -7.83
CA THR A 45 -2.92 3.67 -7.17
C THR A 45 -3.70 3.45 -5.89
N ILE A 46 -4.65 2.51 -5.88
CA ILE A 46 -5.45 2.18 -4.70
C ILE A 46 -4.54 1.62 -3.61
N ASP A 47 -3.70 0.63 -3.93
CA ASP A 47 -2.80 -0.01 -2.97
C ASP A 47 -1.82 1.03 -2.36
N THR A 48 -1.18 1.87 -3.19
CA THR A 48 -0.33 3.00 -2.75
C THR A 48 -1.07 3.98 -1.83
N ILE A 49 -2.36 4.26 -2.07
CA ILE A 49 -3.15 5.12 -1.17
C ILE A 49 -3.30 4.46 0.20
N PHE A 50 -3.65 3.17 0.24
CA PHE A 50 -3.75 2.42 1.50
C PHE A 50 -2.41 2.42 2.24
N HIS A 51 -1.32 2.10 1.54
CA HIS A 51 0.02 2.05 2.09
C HIS A 51 0.45 3.40 2.70
N LYS A 52 0.27 4.49 1.96
CA LYS A 52 0.53 5.85 2.45
C LYS A 52 -0.24 6.16 3.73
N ARG A 53 -1.56 5.88 3.76
CA ARG A 53 -2.41 6.16 4.93
C ARG A 53 -2.03 5.32 6.14
N LEU A 54 -1.62 4.07 5.92
CA LEU A 54 -1.10 3.21 6.99
C LEU A 54 0.20 3.78 7.56
N MET A 55 1.11 4.29 6.73
CA MET A 55 2.34 4.91 7.21
C MET A 55 2.08 6.22 7.97
N GLU A 56 1.12 7.03 7.53
CA GLU A 56 0.67 8.22 8.27
C GLU A 56 0.10 7.84 9.65
N ALA A 57 -0.71 6.78 9.72
CA ALA A 57 -1.26 6.30 10.99
C ALA A 57 -0.16 5.75 11.91
N LEU A 58 0.83 5.03 11.38
CA LEU A 58 1.97 4.55 12.16
C LEU A 58 2.83 5.69 12.70
N GLU A 59 3.08 6.71 11.88
CA GLU A 59 3.81 7.91 12.32
C GLU A 59 3.07 8.61 13.45
N LYS A 60 1.76 8.84 13.27
CA LYS A 60 0.93 9.49 14.29
C LYS A 60 0.88 8.68 15.59
N ALA A 61 0.70 7.36 15.50
CA ALA A 61 0.69 6.48 16.67
C ALA A 61 2.04 6.51 17.41
N HIS A 62 3.15 6.66 16.69
CA HIS A 62 4.47 6.81 17.30
C HIS A 62 4.62 8.17 18.02
N GLU A 63 4.12 9.24 17.42
CA GLU A 63 4.11 10.59 18.02
C GLU A 63 3.27 10.61 19.29
N GLU A 64 2.03 10.12 19.25
CA GLU A 64 1.14 10.03 20.42
C GLU A 64 1.75 9.14 21.53
N ALA A 65 2.45 8.06 21.19
CA ALA A 65 3.15 7.23 22.17
C ALA A 65 4.33 7.95 22.83
N ILE A 66 5.05 8.82 22.11
CA ILE A 66 6.10 9.67 22.67
C ILE A 66 5.49 10.71 23.61
N GLU A 67 4.43 11.41 23.17
CA GLU A 67 3.72 12.39 24.00
C GLU A 67 3.24 11.77 25.32
N LEU A 68 2.67 10.56 25.26
CA LEU A 68 2.26 9.81 26.46
C LEU A 68 3.45 9.50 27.38
N LEU A 69 4.61 9.11 26.83
CA LEU A 69 5.81 8.90 27.63
C LEU A 69 6.33 10.20 28.24
N GLU A 70 6.29 11.31 27.52
CA GLU A 70 6.70 12.62 28.05
C GLU A 70 5.76 13.09 29.17
N GLU A 71 4.45 12.89 29.01
CA GLU A 71 3.42 13.27 29.99
C GLU A 71 3.49 12.42 31.27
N TYR A 72 3.71 11.11 31.15
CA TYR A 72 3.57 10.18 32.28
C TYR A 72 4.88 9.57 32.78
N ALA A 73 5.99 9.62 32.03
CA ALA A 73 7.28 9.10 32.48
C ALA A 73 8.20 10.17 33.10
N ALA A 74 7.89 11.47 32.92
CA ALA A 74 8.69 12.55 33.49
C ALA A 74 8.36 12.85 34.97
N GLU A 75 7.17 12.51 35.47
CA GLU A 75 6.80 12.73 36.88
C GLU A 75 5.82 11.64 37.37
N ARG A 76 6.35 10.62 38.06
CA ARG A 76 5.75 10.00 39.27
C ARG A 76 6.56 8.78 39.74
N SER A 77 7.19 8.94 40.89
CA SER A 77 7.47 7.83 41.81
C SER A 77 6.15 7.28 42.38
N ASN A 78 6.05 5.95 42.41
CA ASN A 78 5.17 5.08 43.21
C ASN A 78 3.96 4.41 42.52
N GLU A 79 4.00 3.07 42.58
CA GLU A 79 2.95 2.12 43.02
C GLU A 79 1.55 2.22 42.38
N ASP A 80 1.27 1.35 41.40
CA ASP A 80 0.42 0.14 41.55
C ASP A 80 -0.09 -0.34 40.19
N PHE A 81 0.25 -1.59 39.83
CA PHE A 81 -0.30 -2.30 38.66
C PHE A 81 -1.49 -3.16 39.08
N VAL A 82 -2.55 -3.19 38.24
CA VAL A 82 -3.47 -4.35 38.18
C VAL A 82 -3.83 -4.65 36.71
N LEU A 83 -3.57 -5.89 36.29
CA LEU A 83 -3.98 -6.50 35.02
C LEU A 83 -5.33 -7.22 35.20
N ILE A 84 -6.26 -7.12 34.24
CA ILE A 84 -7.47 -7.96 34.19
C ILE A 84 -7.62 -8.59 32.78
N PRO A 85 -7.67 -9.93 32.65
CA PRO A 85 -7.85 -10.65 31.37
C PRO A 85 -9.30 -11.09 31.09
N GLY A 86 -9.70 -11.23 29.80
CA GLY A 86 -10.76 -12.19 29.39
C GLY A 86 -11.82 -11.83 28.32
N VAL A 87 -11.46 -11.95 27.02
CA VAL A 87 -12.20 -12.54 25.84
C VAL A 87 -13.61 -12.02 25.36
N PRO A 88 -14.15 -12.39 24.16
CA PRO A 88 -14.50 -11.46 23.06
C PRO A 88 -16.00 -11.50 22.64
N THR A 89 -16.47 -10.62 21.73
CA THR A 89 -17.57 -10.98 20.80
C THR A 89 -17.64 -10.10 19.54
N ILE A 90 -17.83 -10.75 18.38
CA ILE A 90 -18.18 -10.20 17.06
C ILE A 90 -19.68 -10.42 16.82
N SER A 91 -20.35 -9.53 16.07
CA SER A 91 -21.58 -9.87 15.35
C SER A 91 -21.65 -9.17 13.97
N MET A 92 -22.06 -9.91 12.95
CA MET A 92 -22.45 -9.45 11.61
C MET A 92 -23.82 -10.05 11.24
N PRO A 93 -24.62 -9.36 10.42
CA PRO A 93 -25.49 -10.04 9.45
C PRO A 93 -25.32 -9.55 8.00
N LEU A 94 -25.37 -10.53 7.10
CA LEU A 94 -25.43 -10.44 5.64
C LEU A 94 -26.77 -9.87 5.14
N GLY A 95 -26.75 -9.17 4.01
CA GLY A 95 -27.94 -8.86 3.22
C GLY A 95 -27.59 -8.47 1.79
N PHE A 96 -27.77 -9.40 0.83
CA PHE A 96 -27.69 -9.14 -0.61
C PHE A 96 -29.02 -8.58 -1.14
N GLY A 97 -28.97 -7.50 -1.92
CA GLY A 97 -30.08 -6.91 -2.69
C GLY A 97 -29.95 -7.17 -4.20
N PRO A 98 -30.99 -6.83 -5.01
CA PRO A 98 -31.19 -7.34 -6.37
C PRO A 98 -30.29 -6.72 -7.46
N ILE A 99 -30.04 -7.53 -8.49
CA ILE A 99 -29.16 -7.29 -9.64
C ILE A 99 -29.73 -6.18 -10.56
N GLY A 100 -28.90 -5.17 -10.85
CA GLY A 100 -29.20 -4.07 -11.78
C GLY A 100 -28.73 -2.67 -11.34
N ALA A 101 -28.17 -2.53 -10.13
CA ALA A 101 -27.65 -1.27 -9.62
C ALA A 101 -26.18 -1.04 -10.02
N ARG A 102 -25.81 0.23 -10.21
CA ARG A 102 -24.42 0.68 -10.27
C ARG A 102 -23.69 0.10 -9.05
N VAL A 103 -22.63 -0.69 -9.27
CA VAL A 103 -21.87 -1.32 -8.19
C VAL A 103 -21.39 -0.23 -7.22
N PRO A 104 -21.69 -0.33 -5.92
CA PRO A 104 -21.17 0.58 -4.91
C PRO A 104 -19.64 0.70 -5.02
N PRO A 105 -19.06 1.90 -4.93
CA PRO A 105 -17.61 2.07 -4.99
C PRO A 105 -16.84 1.17 -4.00
N GLU A 106 -17.45 0.87 -2.85
CA GLU A 106 -16.92 -0.04 -1.83
C GLU A 106 -16.78 -1.48 -2.36
N ASP A 107 -17.83 -2.00 -3.00
CA ASP A 107 -17.83 -3.34 -3.62
C ASP A 107 -16.83 -3.43 -4.79
N VAL A 108 -16.66 -2.32 -5.53
CA VAL A 108 -15.62 -2.23 -6.58
C VAL A 108 -14.23 -2.30 -5.96
N ILE A 109 -13.97 -1.58 -4.87
CA ILE A 109 -12.68 -1.61 -4.18
C ILE A 109 -12.37 -3.01 -3.65
N GLU A 110 -13.35 -3.69 -3.04
CA GLU A 110 -13.19 -5.07 -2.58
C GLU A 110 -12.86 -6.03 -3.72
N GLU A 111 -13.54 -5.94 -4.86
CA GLU A 111 -13.24 -6.74 -6.05
C GLU A 111 -11.81 -6.51 -6.54
N TYR A 112 -11.37 -5.26 -6.65
CA TYR A 112 -9.99 -4.95 -7.00
C TYR A 112 -9.00 -5.57 -6.00
N LEU A 113 -9.36 -5.65 -4.71
CA LEU A 113 -8.53 -6.18 -3.62
C LEU A 113 -8.49 -7.70 -3.51
N LYS A 114 -9.43 -8.42 -4.13
CA LYS A 114 -9.53 -9.89 -4.04
C LYS A 114 -8.53 -10.63 -4.92
N ASP A 115 -8.48 -10.28 -6.21
CA ASP A 115 -7.67 -11.01 -7.20
C ASP A 115 -6.70 -10.08 -7.92
N PHE A 116 -5.40 -10.39 -7.84
CA PHE A 116 -4.38 -9.63 -8.54
C PHE A 116 -4.33 -10.06 -10.02
N PRO A 117 -4.46 -9.14 -11.00
CA PRO A 117 -4.52 -9.51 -12.40
C PRO A 117 -3.21 -10.16 -12.86
N THR A 118 -3.28 -11.32 -13.48
CA THR A 118 -2.08 -12.07 -13.95
C THR A 118 -1.70 -11.74 -15.39
N GLU A 119 -2.63 -11.20 -16.18
CA GLU A 119 -2.41 -10.87 -17.59
C GLU A 119 -2.97 -9.47 -17.92
N VAL A 120 -2.11 -8.61 -18.47
CA VAL A 120 -2.46 -7.27 -18.96
C VAL A 120 -2.04 -7.18 -20.43
N VAL A 121 -2.97 -6.80 -21.31
CA VAL A 121 -2.69 -6.62 -22.74
C VAL A 121 -2.17 -5.20 -22.98
N LEU A 122 -1.05 -5.10 -23.69
CA LEU A 122 -0.39 -3.82 -23.97
C LEU A 122 -0.67 -3.41 -25.42
N PRO A 123 -1.07 -2.15 -25.68
CA PRO A 123 -1.27 -1.66 -27.04
C PRO A 123 0.06 -1.56 -27.78
N HIS A 124 0.03 -1.75 -29.10
CA HIS A 124 1.22 -1.74 -29.96
C HIS A 124 1.85 -0.35 -30.04
N ASN A 125 3.17 -0.28 -29.87
CA ASN A 125 4.03 0.91 -29.99
C ASN A 125 3.76 2.07 -29.01
N ALA A 126 4.30 1.95 -27.79
CA ALA A 126 4.47 3.11 -26.91
C ALA A 126 5.85 3.10 -26.24
N LYS A 127 6.88 3.67 -26.89
CA LYS A 127 8.18 3.95 -26.24
C LYS A 127 8.01 4.69 -24.90
N LYS A 128 7.03 5.60 -24.84
CA LYS A 128 6.63 6.34 -23.63
C LYS A 128 6.12 5.41 -22.51
N LEU A 129 5.49 4.28 -22.86
CA LEU A 129 5.00 3.28 -21.90
C LEU A 129 6.16 2.47 -21.30
N VAL A 130 7.17 2.15 -22.09
CA VAL A 130 8.36 1.42 -21.61
C VAL A 130 9.16 2.24 -20.60
N GLU A 131 9.40 3.53 -20.88
CA GLU A 131 10.08 4.42 -19.92
C GLU A 131 9.31 4.55 -18.62
N LEU A 132 7.99 4.61 -18.71
CA LEU A 132 7.11 4.75 -17.57
C LEU A 132 7.07 3.46 -16.72
N LEU A 133 6.95 2.30 -17.35
CA LEU A 133 7.01 1.01 -16.64
C LEU A 133 8.38 0.78 -15.97
N LYS A 134 9.48 1.27 -16.57
CA LYS A 134 10.81 1.21 -15.94
C LYS A 134 10.86 2.03 -14.66
N LYS A 135 10.35 3.26 -14.71
CA LYS A 135 10.27 4.12 -13.54
C LYS A 135 9.47 3.44 -12.42
N TYR A 136 8.35 2.80 -12.75
CA TYR A 136 7.55 2.07 -11.76
C TYR A 136 8.29 0.88 -11.18
N ALA A 137 8.95 0.07 -12.00
CA ALA A 137 9.76 -1.03 -11.49
C ALA A 137 10.84 -0.57 -10.50
N ASP A 138 11.43 0.61 -10.72
CA ASP A 138 12.40 1.21 -9.80
C ASP A 138 11.74 1.72 -8.50
N GLU A 139 10.56 2.32 -8.60
CA GLU A 139 9.77 2.78 -7.44
C GLU A 139 9.28 1.60 -6.59
N GLU A 140 8.72 0.56 -7.21
CA GLU A 140 8.29 -0.68 -6.54
C GLU A 140 9.46 -1.35 -5.81
N LYS A 141 10.62 -1.44 -6.47
CA LYS A 141 11.83 -1.98 -5.86
C LYS A 141 12.25 -1.16 -4.63
N LYS A 142 12.20 0.18 -4.73
CA LYS A 142 12.53 1.06 -3.62
C LYS A 142 11.54 0.88 -2.45
N MET A 143 10.24 0.78 -2.73
CA MET A 143 9.21 0.57 -1.72
C MET A 143 9.42 -0.77 -1.01
N LYS A 144 9.62 -1.85 -1.76
CA LYS A 144 9.96 -3.18 -1.23
C LYS A 144 11.17 -3.14 -0.27
N ASP A 145 12.27 -2.51 -0.67
CA ASP A 145 13.48 -2.43 0.13
C ASP A 145 13.27 -1.66 1.45
N LEU A 146 12.42 -0.61 1.42
CA LEU A 146 12.07 0.15 2.62
C LEU A 146 11.13 -0.63 3.54
N TYR A 147 10.12 -1.32 3.01
CA TYR A 147 9.25 -2.18 3.81
C TYR A 147 9.99 -3.37 4.43
N ASP A 148 10.96 -3.95 3.72
CA ASP A 148 11.84 -4.98 4.28
C ASP A 148 12.66 -4.42 5.46
N ARG A 149 13.12 -3.18 5.37
CA ARG A 149 13.81 -2.51 6.48
C ARG A 149 12.88 -2.28 7.67
N ILE A 150 11.64 -1.85 7.46
CA ILE A 150 10.64 -1.70 8.53
C ILE A 150 10.38 -3.06 9.17
N ALA A 151 10.11 -4.11 8.38
CA ALA A 151 9.86 -5.46 8.87
C ALA A 151 11.02 -6.04 9.72
N ARG A 152 12.27 -5.69 9.42
CA ARG A 152 13.44 -6.13 10.20
C ARG A 152 13.66 -5.32 11.48
N THR A 153 13.26 -4.05 11.50
CA THR A 153 13.58 -3.10 12.58
C THR A 153 12.41 -2.80 13.50
N ALA A 154 11.18 -3.18 13.11
CA ALA A 154 10.00 -2.97 13.91
C ALA A 154 10.01 -3.84 15.17
N PHE A 155 9.96 -3.16 16.31
CA PHE A 155 9.80 -3.80 17.63
C PHE A 155 8.36 -4.25 17.86
N HIS A 156 7.37 -3.48 17.40
CA HIS A 156 5.97 -3.81 17.59
C HIS A 156 5.53 -4.91 16.60
N PRO A 157 5.00 -6.07 17.07
CA PRO A 157 4.73 -7.23 16.23
C PRO A 157 3.70 -6.95 15.13
N VAL A 158 2.67 -6.15 15.41
CA VAL A 158 1.66 -5.76 14.40
C VAL A 158 2.29 -4.94 13.28
N VAL A 159 3.19 -4.01 13.61
CA VAL A 159 3.87 -3.16 12.63
C VAL A 159 4.79 -3.99 11.75
N ARG A 160 5.45 -4.99 12.36
CA ARG A 160 6.30 -5.92 11.64
C ARG A 160 5.53 -6.77 10.63
N GLU A 161 4.42 -7.38 11.03
CA GLU A 161 3.64 -8.21 10.09
C GLU A 161 2.97 -7.35 9.02
N LEU A 162 2.46 -6.17 9.38
CA LEU A 162 1.94 -5.20 8.40
C LEU A 162 2.98 -4.88 7.33
N ALA A 163 4.20 -4.53 7.74
CA ALA A 163 5.28 -4.23 6.80
C ALA A 163 5.68 -5.42 5.92
N ARG A 164 5.56 -6.67 6.43
CA ARG A 164 5.81 -7.87 5.63
C ARG A 164 4.73 -8.12 4.58
N GLU A 165 3.46 -7.93 4.93
CA GLU A 165 2.37 -8.11 3.98
C GLU A 165 2.39 -7.02 2.91
N ILE A 166 2.65 -5.77 3.29
CA ILE A 166 2.83 -4.70 2.30
C ILE A 166 4.03 -5.00 1.39
N LYS A 167 5.17 -5.43 1.95
CA LYS A 167 6.34 -5.85 1.13
C LYS A 167 5.97 -6.93 0.11
N ARG A 168 5.20 -7.96 0.49
CA ARG A 168 4.76 -9.02 -0.43
C ARG A 168 3.88 -8.47 -1.55
N ASN A 169 3.03 -7.49 -1.24
CA ASN A 169 2.22 -6.81 -2.24
C ASN A 169 3.12 -6.02 -3.23
N GLU A 170 4.13 -5.29 -2.75
CA GLU A 170 5.11 -4.63 -3.64
C GLU A 170 5.94 -5.62 -4.48
N GLU A 171 6.23 -6.82 -3.96
CA GLU A 171 6.87 -7.90 -4.74
C GLU A 171 5.98 -8.38 -5.90
N GLN A 172 4.66 -8.44 -5.68
CA GLN A 172 3.69 -8.76 -6.73
C GLN A 172 3.60 -7.62 -7.76
N HIS A 173 3.58 -6.36 -7.31
CA HIS A 173 3.61 -5.19 -8.18
C HIS A 173 4.85 -5.19 -9.08
N GLU A 174 6.04 -5.34 -8.48
CA GLU A 174 7.31 -5.38 -9.21
C GLU A 174 7.32 -6.51 -10.26
N THR A 175 6.88 -7.70 -9.88
CA THR A 175 6.84 -8.87 -10.77
C THR A 175 5.96 -8.61 -11.99
N LEU A 176 4.78 -8.03 -11.77
CA LEU A 176 3.85 -7.73 -12.86
C LEU A 176 4.40 -6.64 -13.78
N VAL A 177 4.87 -5.52 -13.22
CA VAL A 177 5.45 -4.41 -14.00
C VAL A 177 6.65 -4.87 -14.83
N ARG A 178 7.53 -5.70 -14.25
CA ARG A 178 8.65 -6.31 -14.98
C ARG A 178 8.18 -7.25 -16.08
N GLY A 179 7.17 -8.08 -15.82
CA GLY A 179 6.56 -8.95 -16.84
C GLY A 179 6.02 -8.16 -18.03
N LEU A 180 5.43 -6.98 -17.80
CA LEU A 180 4.98 -6.09 -18.86
C LEU A 180 6.14 -5.45 -19.63
N LEU A 181 7.23 -5.07 -18.95
CA LEU A 181 8.43 -4.56 -19.61
C LEU A 181 9.04 -5.59 -20.57
N GLU A 182 9.10 -6.86 -20.17
CA GLU A 182 9.63 -7.93 -21.01
C GLU A 182 8.76 -8.16 -22.25
N LYS A 183 7.43 -8.14 -22.10
CA LYS A 183 6.48 -8.25 -23.22
C LYS A 183 6.62 -7.08 -24.19
N CYS A 184 6.79 -5.85 -23.70
CA CYS A 184 7.06 -4.67 -24.54
C CYS A 184 8.42 -4.68 -25.23
N SER A 185 9.41 -5.43 -24.72
CA SER A 185 10.76 -5.48 -25.29
C SER A 185 10.91 -6.55 -26.38
N LYS A 186 9.96 -7.48 -26.47
CA LYS A 186 9.94 -8.61 -27.44
C LYS A 186 8.98 -8.40 -28.62
N GLY A 187 8.14 -7.37 -28.58
CA GLY A 187 7.26 -6.94 -29.68
C GLY A 187 7.78 -5.68 -30.34
#